data_AF-A0AA36M2S1-F1
#
_entry.id   AF-A0AA36M2S1-F1
#
_cell.length_a   1.000
_cell.length_b   1.000
_cell.length_c   1.000
_cell.angle_alpha   90.00
_cell.angle_beta   90.00
_cell.angle_gamma   90.00
#
_symmetry.space_group_name_H-M   'P 1'
#
loop_
_entity.id
_entity.type
_entity.pdbx_description
1 polymer ?
#
loop_
_entity_poly.entity_id
_entity_poly.type
_entity_poly.pdbx_seq_one_letter_code
_entity_poly.pdbx_strand_id
1 'polypeptide(L)'
;AHVLLLCESYTNADTTGENCFLPLKYRTELTKSHNGLRLFVARGLLDETHKKHLMYGVKYDCGLEEVARKIVHGENSADHYGVIRFSRENLGNIYGSIIDSFIELLDDKEQLKQAVYPPSTRFGCYSEIESGKKLVNAVCVYDSKYDSNFQGNGQGLCMKDGDCIYHESSICLGGLCFSGK
;
A
#
# COMPACT_ATOMS: atom_id res chain seq x y z
N ALA A 1 -8.69 -16.86 -2.82
CA ALA A 1 -8.11 -17.83 -1.85
C ALA A 1 -6.60 -18.09 -2.03
N HIS A 2 -6.04 -18.06 -3.25
CA HIS A 2 -4.60 -18.36 -3.47
C HIS A 2 -3.63 -17.17 -3.28
N VAL A 3 -4.12 -15.94 -3.10
CA VAL A 3 -3.30 -14.71 -3.04
C VAL A 3 -2.64 -14.50 -1.66
N LEU A 4 -3.25 -15.01 -0.58
CA LEU A 4 -2.84 -14.72 0.80
C LEU A 4 -1.65 -15.55 1.31
N LEU A 5 -1.32 -16.67 0.67
CA LEU A 5 -0.31 -17.63 1.16
C LEU A 5 1.15 -17.28 0.81
N LEU A 6 1.41 -16.22 0.04
CA LEU A 6 2.77 -15.84 -0.40
C LEU A 6 3.36 -14.62 0.33
N CYS A 7 2.63 -14.02 1.29
CA CYS A 7 2.97 -12.73 1.89
C CYS A 7 3.62 -12.80 3.29
N GLU A 8 3.91 -13.99 3.82
CA GLU A 8 4.35 -14.17 5.21
C GLU A 8 5.74 -13.56 5.53
N SER A 9 6.56 -13.28 4.52
CA SER A 9 7.97 -12.89 4.69
C SER A 9 8.27 -11.38 4.72
N TYR A 10 7.27 -10.48 4.62
CA TYR A 10 7.51 -9.04 4.44
C TYR A 10 6.93 -8.21 5.60
N THR A 11 7.48 -8.37 6.80
CA THR A 11 7.12 -7.53 7.95
C THR A 11 8.18 -6.44 8.14
N ASN A 12 7.96 -5.28 7.52
CA ASN A 12 8.66 -4.03 7.84
C ASN A 12 7.61 -2.96 8.19
N ALA A 13 6.63 -3.32 9.02
CA ALA A 13 5.75 -2.33 9.63
C ALA A 13 6.56 -1.60 10.72
N ASP A 14 6.50 -0.27 10.79
CA ASP A 14 7.08 0.48 11.90
C ASP A 14 6.44 -0.01 13.22
N THR A 15 7.22 -0.73 14.02
CA THR A 15 6.78 -1.29 15.31
C THR A 15 6.89 -0.27 16.44
N THR A 16 7.40 0.93 16.16
CA THR A 16 7.87 1.89 17.16
C THR A 16 7.24 3.28 17.09
N GLY A 17 6.54 3.63 16.01
CA GLY A 17 6.00 4.97 15.84
C GLY A 17 5.00 5.38 16.94
N GLU A 18 5.36 6.39 17.72
CA GLU A 18 4.40 7.19 18.49
C GLU A 18 3.36 7.75 17.48
N ASN A 19 2.07 7.71 17.83
CA ASN A 19 0.94 8.24 17.03
C ASN A 19 0.35 7.38 15.90
N CYS A 20 0.60 6.05 15.87
CA CYS A 20 -0.25 5.15 15.08
C CYS A 20 -1.61 4.89 15.79
N PHE A 21 -2.74 5.09 15.10
CA PHE A 21 -4.09 4.88 15.64
C PHE A 21 -4.58 3.45 15.43
N LEU A 22 -4.20 2.80 14.34
CA LEU A 22 -4.57 1.44 14.01
C LEU A 22 -3.74 0.44 14.84
N PRO A 23 -4.38 -0.59 15.41
CA PRO A 23 -3.70 -1.70 16.06
C PRO A 23 -2.59 -2.31 15.18
N LEU A 24 -1.47 -2.70 15.80
CA LEU A 24 -0.31 -3.28 15.11
C LEU A 24 -0.67 -4.44 14.17
N LYS A 25 -1.63 -5.28 14.58
CA LYS A 25 -2.14 -6.38 13.74
C LYS A 25 -2.67 -5.87 12.40
N TYR A 26 -3.42 -4.78 12.38
CA TYR A 26 -4.00 -4.23 11.16
C TYR A 26 -2.93 -3.59 10.27
N ARG A 27 -2.01 -2.85 10.88
CA ARG A 27 -0.88 -2.25 10.16
C ARG A 27 -0.01 -3.31 9.49
N THR A 28 0.24 -4.42 10.19
CA THR A 28 0.96 -5.59 9.65
C THR A 28 0.25 -6.19 8.45
N GLU A 29 -1.06 -6.48 8.57
CA GLU A 29 -1.82 -7.12 7.49
C GLU A 29 -2.00 -6.21 6.28
N LEU A 30 -2.23 -4.92 6.48
CA LEU A 30 -2.23 -3.92 5.39
C LEU A 30 -0.88 -3.90 4.68
N THR A 31 0.22 -3.92 5.43
CA THR A 31 1.58 -3.92 4.85
C THR A 31 1.83 -5.18 4.01
N LYS A 32 1.42 -6.35 4.52
CA LYS A 32 1.50 -7.61 3.79
C LYS A 32 0.67 -7.58 2.51
N SER A 33 -0.57 -7.09 2.57
CA SER A 33 -1.44 -6.98 1.40
C SER A 33 -0.84 -6.08 0.31
N HIS A 34 -0.34 -4.90 0.69
CA HIS A 34 0.30 -3.97 -0.25
C HIS A 34 1.56 -4.56 -0.89
N ASN A 35 2.45 -5.12 -0.07
CA ASN A 35 3.70 -5.71 -0.58
C ASN A 35 3.45 -7.00 -1.36
N GLY A 36 2.43 -7.77 -1.00
CA GLY A 36 1.94 -8.90 -1.77
C GLY A 36 1.51 -8.49 -3.16
N LEU A 37 0.61 -7.51 -3.26
CA LEU A 37 0.14 -6.96 -4.52
C LEU A 37 1.30 -6.45 -5.39
N ARG A 38 2.21 -5.67 -4.79
CA ARG A 38 3.41 -5.15 -5.45
C ARG A 38 4.33 -6.27 -5.95
N LEU A 39 4.48 -7.35 -5.20
CA LEU A 39 5.24 -8.52 -5.63
C LEU A 39 4.57 -9.23 -6.81
N PHE A 40 3.23 -9.32 -6.86
CA PHE A 40 2.51 -9.84 -8.02
C PHE A 40 2.78 -9.00 -9.28
N VAL A 41 2.80 -7.67 -9.16
CA VAL A 41 3.17 -6.77 -10.28
C VAL A 41 4.62 -6.99 -10.71
N ALA A 42 5.56 -7.07 -9.77
CA ALA A 42 6.97 -7.31 -10.07
C ALA A 42 7.21 -8.64 -10.81
N ARG A 43 6.36 -9.65 -10.53
CA ARG A 43 6.36 -10.95 -11.23
C ARG A 43 5.64 -10.92 -12.58
N GLY A 44 4.91 -9.85 -12.90
CA GLY A 44 4.08 -9.76 -14.10
C GLY A 44 2.84 -10.66 -14.04
N LEU A 45 2.27 -10.84 -12.83
CA LEU A 45 1.16 -11.76 -12.57
C LEU A 45 -0.16 -11.04 -12.25
N LEU A 46 -0.20 -9.70 -12.27
CA LEU A 46 -1.41 -8.94 -11.94
C LEU A 46 -2.40 -8.94 -13.11
N ASP A 47 -2.02 -8.33 -14.24
CA ASP A 47 -2.74 -8.38 -15.51
C ASP A 47 -1.82 -7.95 -16.68
N GLU A 48 -2.29 -8.03 -17.91
CA GLU A 48 -1.54 -7.62 -19.12
C GLU A 48 -1.27 -6.10 -19.19
N THR A 49 -2.03 -5.29 -18.44
CA THR A 49 -1.90 -3.82 -18.43
C THR A 49 -0.81 -3.34 -17.47
N HIS A 50 -0.52 -4.13 -16.43
CA HIS A 50 0.56 -3.91 -15.48
C HIS A 50 1.78 -4.73 -15.88
N LYS A 51 2.45 -4.30 -16.96
CA LYS A 51 3.73 -4.90 -17.40
C LYS A 51 4.70 -4.98 -16.22
N LYS A 52 5.39 -6.11 -16.06
CA LYS A 52 6.42 -6.27 -15.01
C LYS A 52 7.42 -5.12 -15.03
N HIS A 53 7.80 -4.62 -13.87
CA HIS A 53 8.80 -3.58 -13.70
C HIS A 53 9.40 -3.64 -12.30
N LEU A 54 10.57 -3.01 -12.12
CA LEU A 54 11.17 -2.87 -10.79
C LEU A 54 10.18 -2.24 -9.82
N MET A 55 9.98 -2.90 -8.68
CA MET A 55 8.98 -2.53 -7.70
C MET A 55 9.60 -2.31 -6.33
N TYR A 56 9.25 -1.21 -5.68
CA TYR A 56 9.57 -1.00 -4.28
C TYR A 56 8.48 -1.58 -3.39
N GLY A 57 8.84 -2.16 -2.27
CA GLY A 57 7.93 -2.41 -1.17
C GLY A 57 7.64 -1.11 -0.42
N VAL A 58 6.50 -1.07 0.26
CA VAL A 58 6.11 0.02 1.15
C VAL A 58 6.28 -0.37 2.61
N LYS A 59 6.76 0.56 3.43
CA LYS A 59 6.81 0.48 4.88
C LYS A 59 5.64 1.25 5.49
N TYR A 60 5.06 0.73 6.57
CA TYR A 60 4.00 1.44 7.27
C TYR A 60 4.57 2.66 8.01
N ASP A 61 3.93 3.82 7.87
CA ASP A 61 4.37 5.11 8.41
C ASP A 61 3.21 5.77 9.20
N CYS A 62 3.39 5.99 10.51
CA CYS A 62 2.37 6.58 11.38
C CYS A 62 2.08 8.06 11.03
N GLY A 63 3.04 8.78 10.44
CA GLY A 63 2.84 10.14 9.96
C GLY A 63 1.88 10.18 8.77
N LEU A 64 2.01 9.23 7.84
CA LEU A 64 1.05 9.06 6.74
C LEU A 64 -0.31 8.54 7.23
N GLU A 65 -0.34 7.78 8.31
CA GLU A 65 -1.59 7.39 8.97
C GLU A 65 -2.33 8.61 9.54
N GLU A 66 -1.63 9.54 10.19
CA GLU A 66 -2.22 10.80 10.66
C GLU A 66 -2.76 11.64 9.50
N VAL A 67 -2.06 11.69 8.35
CA VAL A 67 -2.57 12.34 7.14
C VAL A 67 -3.84 11.64 6.64
N ALA A 68 -3.88 10.30 6.64
CA ALA A 68 -5.08 9.54 6.28
C ALA A 68 -6.26 9.86 7.21
N ARG A 69 -6.01 9.97 8.52
CA ARG A 69 -7.01 10.36 9.52
C ARG A 69 -7.59 11.74 9.23
N LYS A 70 -6.75 12.72 8.91
CA LYS A 70 -7.19 14.07 8.53
C LYS A 70 -8.07 14.07 7.28
N ILE A 71 -7.69 13.30 6.26
CA ILE A 71 -8.47 13.17 5.01
C ILE A 71 -9.84 12.54 5.29
N VAL A 72 -9.91 11.51 6.14
CA VAL A 72 -11.18 10.89 6.54
C VAL A 72 -12.11 11.90 7.21
N HIS A 73 -11.58 12.80 8.04
CA HIS A 73 -12.35 13.89 8.68
C HIS A 73 -12.60 15.11 7.77
N GLY A 74 -12.26 15.04 6.48
CA GLY A 74 -12.55 16.08 5.49
C GLY A 74 -11.52 17.21 5.40
N GLU A 75 -10.35 17.07 6.03
CA GLU A 75 -9.26 18.06 5.89
C GLU A 75 -8.53 17.89 4.55
N ASN A 76 -8.20 19.00 3.88
CA ASN A 76 -7.42 18.96 2.63
C ASN A 76 -5.93 18.77 2.90
N SER A 77 -5.51 17.54 3.16
CA SER A 77 -4.11 17.17 3.49
C SER A 77 -3.41 16.34 2.40
N ALA A 78 -3.91 16.35 1.15
CA ALA A 78 -3.52 15.38 0.12
C ALA A 78 -2.58 15.91 -0.98
N ASP A 79 -2.22 17.20 -0.99
CA ASP A 79 -1.70 17.89 -2.18
C ASP A 79 -0.44 17.24 -2.81
N HIS A 80 0.43 16.62 -2.00
CA HIS A 80 1.65 15.95 -2.46
C HIS A 80 1.62 14.42 -2.30
N TYR A 81 0.56 13.87 -1.73
CA TYR A 81 0.48 12.46 -1.41
C TYR A 81 -0.29 11.67 -2.45
N GLY A 82 0.08 10.40 -2.58
CA GLY A 82 -0.79 9.42 -3.21
C GLY A 82 -1.94 9.05 -2.27
N VAL A 83 -3.16 8.91 -2.78
CA VAL A 83 -4.32 8.59 -1.94
C VAL A 83 -5.19 7.54 -2.62
N ILE A 84 -5.56 6.52 -1.86
CA ILE A 84 -6.64 5.59 -2.22
C ILE A 84 -7.70 5.60 -1.11
N ARG A 85 -8.95 5.41 -1.50
CA ARG A 85 -10.14 5.44 -0.66
C ARG A 85 -11.00 4.21 -0.87
N PHE A 86 -11.41 3.62 0.23
CA PHE A 86 -12.32 2.49 0.27
C PHE A 86 -13.56 2.86 1.06
N SER A 87 -14.71 2.42 0.60
CA SER A 87 -15.95 2.52 1.37
C SER A 87 -16.72 1.22 1.24
N ARG A 88 -17.00 0.55 2.35
CA ARG A 88 -17.65 -0.77 2.35
C ARG A 88 -18.61 -0.95 3.50
N GLU A 89 -19.72 -1.65 3.25
CA GLU A 89 -20.62 -2.02 4.33
C GLU A 89 -19.93 -2.97 5.33
N ASN A 90 -19.97 -2.63 6.61
CA ASN A 90 -19.53 -3.42 7.74
C ASN A 90 -20.57 -4.51 8.03
N LEU A 91 -20.28 -5.72 7.58
CA LEU A 91 -21.13 -6.90 7.81
C LEU A 91 -20.87 -7.56 9.19
N GLY A 92 -20.25 -6.84 10.14
CA GLY A 92 -19.95 -7.33 11.50
C GLY A 92 -18.53 -7.84 11.69
N ASN A 93 -17.68 -7.77 10.65
CA ASN A 93 -16.25 -8.07 10.73
C ASN A 93 -15.46 -6.98 10.01
N ILE A 94 -15.09 -5.93 10.74
CA ILE A 94 -14.31 -4.79 10.23
C ILE A 94 -13.00 -5.25 9.58
N TYR A 95 -12.35 -6.27 10.15
CA TYR A 95 -11.12 -6.83 9.61
C TYR A 95 -11.32 -7.48 8.25
N GLY A 96 -12.36 -8.33 8.14
CA GLY A 96 -12.76 -8.92 6.87
C GLY A 96 -13.11 -7.85 5.84
N SER A 97 -13.87 -6.83 6.25
CA SER A 97 -14.24 -5.71 5.39
C SER A 97 -13.02 -4.94 4.86
N ILE A 98 -12.00 -4.67 5.68
CA ILE A 98 -10.79 -3.94 5.25
C ILE A 98 -9.97 -4.77 4.24
N ILE A 99 -9.78 -6.07 4.51
CA ILE A 99 -9.04 -6.95 3.58
C ILE A 99 -9.81 -7.15 2.28
N ASP A 100 -11.12 -7.33 2.36
CA ASP A 100 -11.95 -7.45 1.17
C ASP A 100 -12.01 -6.15 0.36
N SER A 101 -12.04 -4.98 1.01
CA SER A 101 -11.89 -3.69 0.33
C SER A 101 -10.57 -3.57 -0.43
N PHE A 102 -9.51 -4.17 0.10
CA PHE A 102 -8.23 -4.24 -0.61
C PHE A 102 -8.26 -5.20 -1.81
N ILE A 103 -9.10 -6.25 -1.77
CA ILE A 103 -9.34 -7.12 -2.93
C ILE A 103 -10.14 -6.38 -4.00
N GLU A 104 -11.15 -5.61 -3.61
CA GLU A 104 -11.95 -4.76 -4.52
C GLU A 104 -11.11 -3.67 -5.19
N LEU A 105 -9.98 -3.27 -4.58
CA LEU A 105 -8.98 -2.39 -5.22
C LEU A 105 -8.51 -2.92 -6.58
N LEU A 106 -8.50 -4.24 -6.76
CA LEU A 106 -8.11 -4.87 -8.03
C LEU A 106 -9.08 -4.51 -9.16
N ASP A 107 -10.34 -4.21 -8.82
CA ASP A 107 -11.37 -3.83 -9.79
C ASP A 107 -11.39 -2.30 -10.05
N ASP A 108 -10.83 -1.48 -9.15
CA ASP A 108 -10.66 -0.04 -9.32
C ASP A 108 -9.30 0.30 -9.93
N LYS A 109 -9.26 0.35 -11.27
CA LYS A 109 -8.03 0.62 -12.04
C LYS A 109 -7.35 1.94 -11.70
N GLU A 110 -8.08 2.96 -11.26
CA GLU A 110 -7.46 4.26 -10.95
C GLU A 110 -6.77 4.22 -9.59
N GLN A 111 -7.42 3.63 -8.59
CA GLN A 111 -6.81 3.46 -7.27
C GLN A 111 -5.67 2.43 -7.29
N LEU A 112 -5.82 1.38 -8.10
CA LEU A 112 -4.78 0.36 -8.29
C LEU A 112 -3.47 0.98 -8.76
N LYS A 113 -3.49 1.91 -9.73
CA LYS A 113 -2.29 2.63 -10.21
C LYS A 113 -1.49 3.26 -9.07
N GLN A 114 -2.17 3.83 -8.08
CA GLN A 114 -1.52 4.41 -6.91
C GLN A 114 -0.98 3.34 -5.96
N ALA A 115 -1.76 2.31 -5.67
CA ALA A 115 -1.34 1.23 -4.78
C ALA A 115 -0.10 0.50 -5.29
N VAL A 116 0.00 0.33 -6.62
CA VAL A 116 1.14 -0.28 -7.30
C VAL A 116 2.12 0.74 -7.88
N TYR A 117 2.08 2.00 -7.45
CA TYR A 117 3.01 3.02 -7.96
C TYR A 117 4.45 2.73 -7.51
N PRO A 118 5.38 2.39 -8.42
CA PRO A 118 6.66 1.79 -8.02
C PRO A 118 7.58 2.69 -7.19
N PRO A 119 7.58 4.02 -7.37
CA PRO A 119 8.37 4.90 -6.53
C PRO A 119 7.88 5.06 -5.09
N SER A 120 6.63 4.73 -4.73
CA SER A 120 6.20 4.90 -3.34
C SER A 120 6.94 3.92 -2.43
N THR A 121 7.42 4.40 -1.28
CA THR A 121 8.23 3.60 -0.33
C THR A 121 7.61 3.51 1.06
N ARG A 122 6.64 4.38 1.34
CA ARG A 122 5.93 4.48 2.62
C ARG A 122 4.45 4.68 2.39
N PHE A 123 3.66 4.13 3.30
CA PHE A 123 2.22 4.32 3.30
C PHE A 123 1.66 4.29 4.73
N GLY A 124 0.51 4.88 4.94
CA GLY A 124 -0.23 4.80 6.20
C GLY A 124 -1.72 4.83 5.91
N CYS A 125 -2.52 4.12 6.72
CA CYS A 125 -3.96 4.00 6.48
C CYS A 125 -4.75 4.28 7.74
N TYR A 126 -5.89 4.95 7.60
CA TYR A 126 -6.85 5.14 8.67
C TYR A 126 -8.23 4.67 8.23
N SER A 127 -9.04 4.20 9.18
CA SER A 127 -10.41 3.79 8.90
C SER A 127 -11.34 4.14 10.05
N GLU A 128 -12.56 4.52 9.73
CA GLU A 128 -13.63 4.72 10.69
C GLU A 128 -14.95 4.13 10.21
N ILE A 129 -15.87 3.89 11.14
CA ILE A 129 -17.25 3.53 10.81
C ILE A 129 -18.05 4.84 10.79
N GLU A 130 -18.69 5.12 9.67
CA GLU A 130 -19.58 6.28 9.56
C GLU A 130 -20.75 6.15 10.53
N SER A 131 -20.89 7.12 11.44
CA SER A 131 -21.92 7.06 12.50
C SER A 131 -23.33 6.93 11.93
N GLY A 132 -24.11 5.96 12.42
CA GLY A 132 -25.47 5.68 11.94
C GLY A 132 -25.55 4.86 10.66
N LYS A 133 -24.43 4.59 9.98
CA LYS A 133 -24.34 3.65 8.86
C LYS A 133 -23.43 2.49 9.26
N LYS A 134 -23.71 1.29 8.76
CA LYS A 134 -22.74 0.20 8.83
C LYS A 134 -21.70 0.41 7.72
N LEU A 135 -21.10 1.58 7.56
CA LEU A 135 -20.17 1.85 6.44
C LEU A 135 -18.77 2.10 7.00
N VAL A 136 -17.80 1.29 6.59
CA VAL A 136 -16.38 1.51 6.87
C VAL A 136 -15.83 2.41 5.78
N ASN A 137 -15.34 3.60 6.17
CA ASN A 137 -14.56 4.47 5.30
C ASN A 137 -13.09 4.29 5.66
N ALA A 138 -12.27 3.90 4.69
CA ALA A 138 -10.83 3.74 4.87
C ALA A 138 -10.07 4.54 3.82
N VAL A 139 -8.95 5.13 4.22
CA VAL A 139 -8.05 5.88 3.36
C VAL A 139 -6.64 5.37 3.58
N CYS A 140 -5.91 5.11 2.51
CA CYS A 140 -4.47 4.89 2.56
C CYS A 140 -3.75 6.01 1.80
N VAL A 141 -2.70 6.52 2.43
CA VAL A 141 -1.88 7.63 1.93
C VAL A 141 -0.47 7.12 1.68
N TYR A 142 0.13 7.54 0.57
CA TYR A 142 1.47 7.17 0.14
C TYR A 142 2.37 8.39 0.06
N ASP A 143 3.65 8.21 0.37
CA ASP A 143 4.68 9.26 0.29
C ASP A 143 4.86 9.85 -1.12
N SER A 144 4.46 9.12 -2.15
CA SER A 144 4.55 9.55 -3.55
C SER A 144 3.22 9.37 -4.28
N LYS A 145 2.77 10.44 -4.94
CA LYS A 145 1.60 10.44 -5.82
C LYS A 145 1.93 9.80 -7.17
N TYR A 146 1.01 9.00 -7.69
CA TYR A 146 1.11 8.39 -9.01
C TYR A 146 1.35 9.46 -10.09
N ASP A 147 2.40 9.25 -10.89
CA ASP A 147 2.71 10.03 -12.07
C ASP A 147 2.46 9.18 -13.32
N SER A 148 1.53 9.63 -14.17
CA SER A 148 1.21 8.96 -15.44
C SER A 148 2.37 8.94 -16.44
N ASN A 149 3.38 9.81 -16.26
CA ASN A 149 4.56 9.87 -17.10
C ASN A 149 5.68 8.93 -16.61
N PHE A 150 5.51 8.28 -15.46
CA PHE A 150 6.50 7.36 -14.93
C PHE A 150 6.69 6.16 -15.84
N GLN A 151 7.93 5.91 -16.26
CA GLN A 151 8.30 4.77 -17.08
C GLN A 151 9.08 3.75 -16.24
N GLY A 152 8.42 2.63 -15.91
CA GLY A 152 9.08 1.52 -15.24
C GLY A 152 10.17 0.90 -16.11
N ASN A 153 11.25 0.43 -15.48
CA ASN A 153 12.44 -0.08 -16.18
C ASN A 153 12.29 -1.51 -16.76
N GLY A 154 11.11 -2.14 -16.66
CA GLY A 154 10.84 -3.49 -17.20
C GLY A 154 11.52 -4.65 -16.47
N GLN A 155 12.33 -4.39 -15.44
CA GLN A 155 13.19 -5.37 -14.78
C GLN A 155 12.40 -6.44 -14.00
N GLY A 156 11.33 -6.04 -13.31
CA GLY A 156 10.52 -6.93 -12.47
C GLY A 156 11.10 -7.05 -11.07
N LEU A 157 11.38 -8.27 -10.61
CA LEU A 157 11.97 -8.50 -9.30
C LEU A 157 13.40 -7.94 -9.22
N CYS A 158 13.77 -7.37 -8.07
CA CYS A 158 15.18 -7.16 -7.75
C CYS A 158 15.82 -8.50 -7.36
N MET A 159 17.11 -8.67 -7.64
CA MET A 159 17.89 -9.85 -7.24
C MET A 159 19.02 -9.49 -6.27
N LYS A 160 19.45 -8.23 -6.26
CA LYS A 160 20.50 -7.66 -5.40
C LYS A 160 20.25 -6.17 -5.17
N ASP A 161 20.86 -5.60 -4.15
CA ASP A 161 20.66 -4.18 -3.77
C ASP A 161 20.92 -3.21 -4.93
N GLY A 162 21.95 -3.47 -5.75
CA GLY A 162 22.29 -2.63 -6.91
C GLY A 162 21.25 -2.60 -8.03
N ASP A 163 20.22 -3.45 -7.97
CA ASP A 163 19.08 -3.42 -8.89
C ASP A 163 18.07 -2.32 -8.53
N CYS A 164 18.14 -1.80 -7.30
CA CYS A 164 17.19 -0.85 -6.76
C CYS A 164 17.56 0.59 -7.11
N ILE A 165 16.96 1.12 -8.19
CA ILE A 165 17.42 2.38 -8.81
C ILE A 165 16.58 3.63 -8.55
N TYR A 166 15.36 3.51 -8.00
CA TYR A 166 14.51 4.70 -7.77
C TYR A 166 14.90 5.52 -6.54
N HIS A 167 15.49 4.90 -5.52
CA HIS A 167 15.88 5.55 -4.26
C HIS A 167 17.30 5.16 -3.86
N GLU A 168 18.04 6.12 -3.32
CA GLU A 168 19.39 5.88 -2.78
C GLU A 168 19.36 4.93 -1.59
N SER A 169 20.46 4.20 -1.38
CA SER A 169 20.65 3.31 -0.23
C SER A 169 19.53 2.25 -0.08
N SER A 170 18.99 1.80 -1.20
CA SER A 170 17.94 0.78 -1.22
C SER A 170 18.52 -0.63 -1.13
N ILE A 171 17.79 -1.51 -0.45
CA ILE A 171 18.12 -2.93 -0.34
C ILE A 171 17.09 -3.77 -1.12
N CYS A 172 17.53 -4.90 -1.63
CA CYS A 172 16.66 -5.88 -2.25
C CYS A 172 16.29 -6.96 -1.23
N LEU A 173 15.00 -7.09 -0.92
CA LEU A 173 14.49 -8.10 -0.01
C LEU A 173 13.30 -8.84 -0.64
N GLY A 174 13.48 -10.14 -0.88
CA GLY A 174 12.45 -11.02 -1.45
C GLY A 174 11.89 -10.56 -2.80
N GLY A 175 12.71 -9.88 -3.61
CA GLY A 175 12.31 -9.41 -4.94
C GLY A 175 11.65 -8.03 -4.97
N LEU A 176 11.52 -7.36 -3.82
CA LEU A 176 11.11 -5.96 -3.71
C LEU A 176 12.27 -5.09 -3.22
N CYS A 177 12.35 -3.88 -3.74
CA CYS A 177 13.28 -2.87 -3.25
C CYS A 177 12.71 -2.16 -2.02
N PHE A 178 13.52 -1.92 -0.99
CA PHE A 178 13.12 -1.12 0.16
C PHE A 178 14.08 0.03 0.36
N SER A 179 13.56 1.26 0.42
CA SER A 179 14.35 2.45 0.74
C SER A 179 14.98 2.32 2.12
N GLY A 180 16.26 2.67 2.24
CA GLY A 180 16.97 2.76 3.52
C GLY A 180 16.61 3.99 4.35
N LYS A 181 15.96 4.99 3.74
CA LYS A 181 15.41 6.19 4.39
C LYS A 181 13.90 6.05 4.58
#